data_AF-A0A5E4F655-F1
#
_entry.id   AF-A0A5E4F655-F1
#
_cell.length_a   1.000
_cell.length_b   1.000
_cell.length_c   1.000
_cell.angle_alpha   90.00
_cell.angle_beta   90.00
_cell.angle_gamma   90.00
#
_symmetry.space_group_name_H-M   'P 1'
#
loop_
_entity.id
_entity.type
_entity.pdbx_description
1 polymer ?
#
loop_
_entity_poly.entity_id
_entity_poly.type
_entity_poly.pdbx_seq_one_letter_code
_entity_poly.pdbx_strand_id
1 'polypeptide(L)'
;QDWFCTLPSASIRNFKKLARIFTKEYTSYKMVRKHADHLFNLRKKPNESLRDYLRRFKAEKANIIGCNHQVASLAFKKGLPTEHELYRELAITPSQTLAKVFETAERYALWNNDHIAAKKASKQVDHLIKQ
;
A
#
# COMPACT_ATOMS: atom_id res chain seq x y z
N GLN A 1 21.08 10.09 -16.39
CA GLN A 1 20.07 10.68 -17.28
C GLN A 1 20.58 10.41 -18.68
N ASP A 2 20.59 9.13 -19.10
CA ASP A 2 21.54 8.67 -20.13
C ASP A 2 20.85 8.11 -21.38
N TRP A 3 19.52 7.93 -21.35
CA TRP A 3 18.78 7.24 -22.43
C TRP A 3 18.98 7.90 -23.80
N PHE A 4 19.02 9.23 -23.87
CA PHE A 4 19.18 9.95 -25.13
C PHE A 4 20.59 9.77 -25.71
N CYS A 5 21.62 9.74 -24.86
CA CYS A 5 23.01 9.53 -25.26
C CYS A 5 23.30 8.08 -25.67
N THR A 6 22.46 7.12 -25.26
CA THR A 6 22.59 5.69 -25.66
C THR A 6 21.99 5.38 -27.04
N LEU A 7 21.33 6.35 -27.68
CA LEU A 7 20.72 6.14 -28.98
C LEU A 7 21.76 6.10 -30.10
N PRO A 8 21.67 5.15 -31.06
CA PRO A 8 22.54 5.16 -32.23
C PRO A 8 22.38 6.45 -33.05
N SER A 9 23.47 6.91 -33.67
CA SER A 9 23.47 8.06 -34.57
C SER A 9 22.42 7.90 -35.67
N ALA A 10 21.71 8.99 -35.99
CA ALA A 10 20.63 9.05 -36.99
C ALA A 10 19.44 8.07 -36.75
N SER A 11 19.30 7.50 -35.55
CA SER A 11 18.21 6.59 -35.22
C SER A 11 16.84 7.29 -35.13
N ILE A 12 16.81 8.59 -34.84
CA ILE A 12 15.59 9.41 -34.80
C ILE A 12 15.45 10.16 -36.13
N ARG A 13 14.49 9.75 -36.95
CA ARG A 13 14.24 10.31 -38.29
C ARG A 13 13.14 11.35 -38.35
N ASN A 14 12.33 11.48 -37.30
CA ASN A 14 11.25 12.45 -37.21
C ASN A 14 10.80 12.67 -35.76
N PHE A 15 10.05 13.75 -35.55
CA PHE A 15 9.52 14.12 -34.25
C PHE A 15 8.62 13.03 -33.64
N LYS A 16 7.79 12.35 -34.44
CA LYS A 16 6.90 11.28 -33.95
C LYS A 16 7.68 10.14 -33.28
N LYS A 17 8.82 9.74 -33.86
CA LYS A 17 9.70 8.70 -33.29
C LYS A 17 10.37 9.19 -32.00
N LEU A 18 10.83 10.45 -31.98
CA LEU A 18 11.39 11.06 -30.77
C LEU A 18 10.35 11.08 -29.64
N ALA A 19 9.14 11.59 -29.90
CA ALA A 19 8.07 11.68 -28.93
C ALA A 19 7.74 10.31 -28.32
N ARG A 20 7.65 9.25 -29.15
CA ARG A 20 7.39 7.89 -28.65
C ARG A 20 8.50 7.38 -27.72
N ILE A 21 9.77 7.56 -28.09
CA ILE A 21 10.91 7.12 -27.27
C ILE A 21 10.96 7.95 -25.99
N PHE A 22 10.86 9.28 -26.10
CA PHE A 22 10.80 10.20 -24.96
C PHE A 22 9.68 9.80 -24.01
N THR A 23 8.45 9.57 -24.49
CA THR A 23 7.34 9.16 -23.63
C THR A 23 7.62 7.82 -22.96
N LYS A 24 8.20 6.84 -23.65
CA LYS A 24 8.58 5.55 -23.04
C LYS A 24 9.63 5.73 -21.93
N GLU A 25 10.67 6.51 -22.20
CA GLU A 25 11.78 6.75 -21.26
C GLU A 25 11.37 7.68 -20.12
N TYR A 26 10.55 8.70 -20.39
CA TYR A 26 10.01 9.63 -19.40
C TYR A 26 8.93 8.98 -18.54
N THR A 27 8.11 8.10 -19.10
CA THR A 27 7.13 7.31 -18.33
C THR A 27 7.86 6.30 -17.46
N SER A 28 8.86 5.60 -18.01
CA SER A 28 9.78 4.78 -17.21
C SER A 28 10.46 5.61 -16.12
N TYR A 29 10.98 6.80 -16.44
CA TYR A 29 11.67 7.69 -15.50
C TYR A 29 10.73 8.31 -14.45
N LYS A 30 9.48 8.65 -14.78
CA LYS A 30 8.48 9.11 -13.81
C LYS A 30 7.94 7.97 -12.95
N MET A 31 7.82 6.76 -13.51
CA MET A 31 7.51 5.54 -12.78
C MET A 31 8.71 5.05 -11.94
N VAL A 32 9.92 5.49 -12.27
CA VAL A 32 11.17 5.40 -11.50
C VAL A 32 11.22 6.67 -10.61
N ARG A 33 10.55 6.73 -9.46
CA ARG A 33 11.08 6.15 -8.22
C ARG A 33 10.27 6.74 -7.06
N LYS A 34 9.16 6.13 -6.69
CA LYS A 34 9.03 5.85 -5.26
C LYS A 34 9.73 4.52 -5.07
N HIS A 35 10.92 4.56 -4.50
CA HIS A 35 11.64 3.34 -4.18
C HIS A 35 10.79 2.51 -3.19
N ALA A 36 11.02 1.20 -3.13
CA ALA A 36 10.26 0.33 -2.24
C ALA A 36 10.40 0.73 -0.75
N ASP A 37 11.44 1.49 -0.40
CA ASP A 37 11.65 2.12 0.90
C ASP A 37 10.51 3.10 1.28
N HIS A 38 9.84 3.72 0.30
CA HIS A 38 8.74 4.65 0.56
C HIS A 38 7.56 3.96 1.25
N LEU A 39 7.38 2.65 1.04
CA LEU A 39 6.36 1.88 1.77
C LEU A 39 6.64 1.82 3.27
N PHE A 40 7.90 1.91 3.71
CA PHE A 40 8.24 1.89 5.14
C PHE A 40 7.89 3.20 5.87
N ASN A 41 7.68 4.28 5.11
CA ASN A 41 7.20 5.55 5.64
C ASN A 41 5.69 5.55 5.90
N LEU A 42 4.94 4.58 5.33
CA LEU A 42 3.52 4.44 5.59
C LEU A 42 3.29 3.78 6.95
N ARG A 43 3.02 4.61 7.96
CA ARG A 43 2.51 4.15 9.26
C ARG A 43 0.98 4.29 9.32
N LYS A 44 0.33 3.36 10.01
CA LYS A 44 -1.07 3.50 10.41
C LYS A 44 -1.14 4.63 11.44
N LYS A 45 -2.00 5.63 11.21
CA LYS A 45 -2.16 6.74 12.14
C LYS A 45 -2.99 6.30 13.36
N PRO A 46 -2.83 6.94 14.53
CA PRO A 46 -3.59 6.59 15.74
C PRO A 46 -5.11 6.55 15.53
N ASN A 47 -5.65 7.59 14.88
CA ASN A 47 -7.10 7.77 14.66
C ASN A 47 -7.59 7.16 13.34
N GLU A 48 -6.75 6.40 12.65
CA GLU A 48 -7.09 5.82 11.35
C GLU A 48 -7.60 4.39 11.51
N SER A 49 -8.65 4.03 10.76
CA SER A 49 -9.14 2.66 10.72
C SER A 49 -8.13 1.74 10.00
N LEU A 50 -8.10 0.45 10.35
CA LEU A 50 -7.26 -0.51 9.63
C LEU A 50 -7.61 -0.56 8.12
N ARG A 51 -8.90 -0.38 7.79
CA ARG A 51 -9.39 -0.32 6.40
C ARG A 51 -8.78 0.84 5.63
N ASP A 52 -8.75 2.03 6.22
CA ASP A 52 -8.20 3.23 5.59
C ASP A 52 -6.69 3.12 5.40
N TYR A 53 -5.99 2.60 6.40
CA TYR A 53 -4.56 2.32 6.31
C TYR A 53 -4.26 1.33 5.18
N LEU A 54 -4.99 0.21 5.13
CA LEU A 54 -4.84 -0.79 4.07
C LEU A 54 -5.09 -0.19 2.68
N ARG A 55 -6.14 0.61 2.53
CA ARG A 55 -6.47 1.29 1.28
C ARG A 55 -5.35 2.22 0.82
N ARG A 56 -4.80 3.06 1.72
CA ARG A 56 -3.64 3.92 1.40
C ARG A 56 -2.42 3.10 1.03
N PHE A 57 -2.14 2.02 1.75
CA PHE A 57 -1.00 1.16 1.48
C PHE A 57 -1.10 0.49 0.10
N LYS A 58 -2.27 -0.04 -0.26
CA LYS A 58 -2.50 -0.64 -1.58
C LYS A 58 -2.34 0.39 -2.70
N ALA A 59 -2.87 1.60 -2.53
CA ALA A 59 -2.73 2.68 -3.49
C ALA A 59 -1.26 3.08 -3.69
N GLU A 60 -0.50 3.22 -2.61
CA GLU A 60 0.93 3.53 -2.67
C GLU A 60 1.72 2.39 -3.33
N LYS A 61 1.44 1.14 -2.97
CA LYS A 61 2.08 -0.04 -3.58
C LYS A 61 1.80 -0.14 -5.09
N ALA A 62 0.62 0.26 -5.54
CA ALA A 62 0.26 0.26 -6.96
C ALA A 62 1.07 1.29 -7.77
N ASN A 63 1.53 2.37 -7.12
CA ASN A 63 2.39 3.38 -7.73
C ASN A 63 3.87 2.94 -7.81
N ILE A 64 4.25 1.80 -7.19
CA ILE A 64 5.62 1.28 -7.20
C ILE A 64 5.72 0.04 -8.10
N ILE A 65 6.28 0.26 -9.28
CA ILE A 65 6.53 -0.79 -10.27
C ILE A 65 7.70 -1.68 -9.82
N GLY A 66 7.56 -2.99 -9.98
CA GLY A 66 8.64 -3.94 -9.68
C GLY A 66 8.96 -4.13 -8.19
N CYS A 67 8.16 -3.57 -7.27
CA CYS A 67 8.37 -3.78 -5.84
C CYS A 67 8.20 -5.26 -5.47
N ASN A 68 9.26 -5.83 -4.88
CA ASN A 68 9.24 -7.17 -4.31
C ASN A 68 8.11 -7.31 -3.29
N HIS A 69 7.27 -8.34 -3.45
CA HIS A 69 6.14 -8.62 -2.56
C HIS A 69 6.58 -8.84 -1.10
N GLN A 70 7.75 -9.44 -0.87
CA GLN A 70 8.30 -9.64 0.48
C GLN A 70 8.66 -8.31 1.14
N VAL A 71 9.25 -7.39 0.39
CA VAL A 71 9.57 -6.04 0.87
C VAL A 71 8.29 -5.27 1.21
N ALA A 72 7.27 -5.38 0.37
CA ALA A 72 5.96 -4.78 0.64
C ALA A 72 5.27 -5.39 1.87
N SER A 73 5.32 -6.71 2.05
CA SER A 73 4.78 -7.39 3.23
C SER A 73 5.48 -6.90 4.51
N LEU A 74 6.82 -6.80 4.47
CA LEU A 74 7.60 -6.31 5.60
C LEU A 74 7.29 -4.85 5.93
N ALA A 75 7.18 -4.00 4.91
CA ALA A 75 6.81 -2.59 5.07
C ALA A 75 5.40 -2.44 5.67
N PHE A 76 4.42 -3.22 5.17
CA PHE A 76 3.06 -3.21 5.72
C PHE A 76 3.04 -3.57 7.21
N LYS A 77 3.74 -4.66 7.58
CA LYS A 77 3.87 -5.09 8.97
C LYS A 77 4.52 -4.01 9.83
N LYS A 78 5.65 -3.46 9.39
CA LYS A 78 6.33 -2.37 10.11
C LYS A 78 5.45 -1.12 10.23
N GLY A 79 4.55 -0.89 9.29
CA GLY A 79 3.62 0.23 9.32
C GLY A 79 2.55 0.13 10.42
N LEU A 80 2.34 -1.04 11.01
CA LEU A 80 1.42 -1.24 12.13
C LEU A 80 2.10 -0.94 13.47
N PRO A 81 1.35 -0.46 14.48
CA PRO A 81 1.83 -0.41 15.85
C PRO A 81 2.12 -1.81 16.39
N THR A 82 3.19 -1.97 17.17
CA THR A 82 3.66 -3.28 17.67
C THR A 82 2.68 -3.96 18.62
N GLU A 83 1.87 -3.18 19.30
CA GLU A 83 0.81 -3.59 20.21
C GLU A 83 -0.45 -4.07 19.47
N HIS A 84 -0.57 -3.76 18.18
CA HIS A 84 -1.74 -4.14 17.38
C HIS A 84 -1.77 -5.66 17.14
N GLU A 85 -2.92 -6.29 17.31
CA GLU A 85 -3.06 -7.75 17.21
C GLU A 85 -2.61 -8.30 15.84
N LEU A 86 -3.03 -7.65 14.75
CA LEU A 86 -2.54 -7.95 13.40
C LEU A 86 -0.99 -7.93 13.28
N TYR A 87 -0.28 -7.03 13.98
CA TYR A 87 1.18 -7.04 13.95
C TYR A 87 1.74 -8.36 14.52
N ARG A 88 1.15 -8.85 15.62
CA ARG A 88 1.54 -10.10 16.26
C ARG A 88 1.23 -11.30 15.38
N GLU A 89 0.05 -11.35 14.76
CA GLU A 89 -0.30 -12.43 13.83
C GLU A 89 0.67 -12.49 12.64
N LEU A 90 0.99 -11.33 12.04
CA LEU A 90 1.95 -11.23 10.95
C LEU A 90 3.41 -11.51 11.38
N ALA A 91 3.71 -11.50 12.68
CA ALA A 91 5.01 -11.89 13.20
C ALA A 91 5.17 -13.41 13.32
N ILE A 92 4.08 -14.14 13.58
CA ILE A 92 4.07 -15.59 13.74
C ILE A 92 4.32 -16.31 12.41
N THR A 93 3.86 -15.74 11.29
CA THR A 93 4.05 -16.33 9.95
C THR A 93 4.98 -15.47 9.08
N PRO A 94 6.30 -15.69 9.14
CA PRO A 94 7.30 -14.80 8.54
C PRO A 94 7.35 -14.81 6.99
N SER A 95 6.79 -15.83 6.34
CA SER A 95 6.88 -16.03 4.87
C SER A 95 5.57 -15.78 4.11
N GLN A 96 4.64 -14.98 4.68
CA GLN A 96 3.38 -14.70 4.00
C GLN A 96 3.56 -13.89 2.72
N THR A 97 2.86 -14.32 1.67
CA THR A 97 2.72 -13.53 0.44
C THR A 97 1.98 -12.23 0.74
N LEU A 98 2.25 -11.17 -0.03
CA LEU A 98 1.57 -9.88 0.13
C LEU A 98 0.04 -10.01 0.01
N ALA A 99 -0.43 -10.91 -0.86
CA ALA A 99 -1.84 -11.21 -1.00
C ALA A 99 -2.45 -11.74 0.31
N LYS A 100 -1.75 -12.66 0.99
CA LYS A 100 -2.22 -13.21 2.27
C LYS A 100 -2.22 -12.16 3.37
N VAL A 101 -1.20 -11.29 3.40
CA VAL A 101 -1.15 -10.15 4.34
C VAL A 101 -2.37 -9.25 4.15
N PHE A 102 -2.74 -8.94 2.90
CA PHE A 102 -3.92 -8.11 2.61
C PHE A 102 -5.23 -8.81 2.99
N GLU A 103 -5.39 -10.09 2.68
CA GLU A 103 -6.57 -10.87 3.06
C GLU A 103 -6.77 -10.88 4.58
N THR A 104 -5.71 -11.13 5.34
CA THR A 104 -5.76 -11.10 6.81
C THR A 104 -6.10 -9.69 7.31
N ALA A 105 -5.47 -8.65 6.76
CA ALA A 105 -5.77 -7.27 7.14
C ALA A 105 -7.24 -6.88 6.86
N GLU A 106 -7.82 -7.35 5.77
CA GLU A 106 -9.24 -7.14 5.45
C GLU A 106 -10.16 -7.83 6.47
N ARG A 107 -9.84 -9.07 6.84
CA ARG A 107 -10.59 -9.82 7.87
C ARG A 107 -10.62 -9.07 9.20
N TYR A 108 -9.47 -8.56 9.65
CA TYR A 108 -9.41 -7.74 10.87
C TYR A 108 -10.17 -6.42 10.75
N ALA A 109 -10.12 -5.79 9.57
CA ALA A 109 -10.82 -4.53 9.33
C ALA A 109 -12.35 -4.72 9.34
N LEU A 110 -12.85 -5.88 8.94
CA LEU A 110 -14.26 -6.25 9.06
C LEU A 110 -14.63 -6.51 10.52
N TRP A 111 -13.87 -7.36 11.22
CA TRP A 111 -14.14 -7.70 12.62
C TRP A 111 -14.19 -6.46 13.54
N ASN A 112 -13.24 -5.53 13.37
CA ASN A 112 -13.26 -4.28 14.12
C ASN A 112 -14.51 -3.43 13.84
N ASN A 113 -14.95 -3.37 12.59
CA ASN A 113 -16.15 -2.61 12.23
C ASN A 113 -17.42 -3.24 12.82
N ASP A 114 -17.55 -4.56 12.77
CA ASP A 114 -18.69 -5.29 13.31
C ASP A 114 -18.78 -5.12 14.84
N HIS A 115 -17.63 -5.21 15.52
CA HIS A 115 -17.56 -4.99 16.97
C HIS A 115 -17.85 -3.53 17.38
N ILE A 116 -17.41 -2.54 16.58
CA ILE A 116 -17.78 -1.13 16.77
C ILE A 116 -19.29 -0.93 16.58
N ALA A 117 -19.87 -1.52 15.53
CA ALA A 117 -21.30 -1.44 15.26
C ALA A 117 -22.13 -2.07 16.39
N ALA A 118 -21.73 -3.25 16.87
CA ALA A 118 -22.37 -3.93 17.99
C ALA A 118 -22.33 -3.08 19.28
N LYS A 119 -21.16 -2.52 19.64
CA LYS A 119 -21.04 -1.63 20.80
C LYS A 119 -21.90 -0.36 20.69
N LYS A 120 -22.04 0.20 19.48
CA LYS A 120 -22.91 1.37 19.25
C LYS A 120 -24.38 0.99 19.42
N ALA A 121 -24.80 -0.17 18.91
CA ALA A 121 -26.16 -0.67 19.07
C ALA A 121 -26.51 -0.89 20.54
N SER A 122 -25.62 -1.53 21.33
CA SER A 122 -25.83 -1.73 22.76
C SER A 122 -25.97 -0.42 23.54
N LYS A 123 -25.14 0.58 23.26
CA LYS A 123 -25.24 1.91 23.91
C LYS A 123 -26.54 2.66 23.55
N GLN A 124 -27.03 2.49 22.32
CA GLN A 124 -28.29 3.11 21.88
C GLN A 124 -29.48 2.44 22.59
N VAL A 125 -29.44 1.12 22.74
CA VAL A 125 -30.45 0.33 23.47
C VAL A 125 -30.44 0.70 24.95
N ASP A 126 -29.27 0.80 25.59
CA ASP A 126 -29.16 1.20 27.00
C ASP A 126 -29.66 2.64 27.25
N HIS A 127 -29.53 3.54 26.27
CA HIS A 127 -30.06 4.90 26.36
C HIS A 127 -31.59 4.95 26.20
N LEU A 128 -32.16 4.10 25.33
CA LEU A 128 -33.60 3.98 25.11
C LEU A 128 -34.34 3.26 26.27
N ILE A 129 -33.66 2.38 27.00
CA ILE A 129 -34.23 1.68 28.17
C ILE A 129 -34.26 2.57 29.43
N LYS A 130 -33.48 3.66 29.46
CA LYS A 130 -33.38 4.61 30.59
C LYS A 130 -34.24 5.88 30.44
N GLN A 131 -35.06 5.98 29.39
CA GLN A 131 -36.10 7.01 29.24
C GLN A 131 -37.46 6.41 29.57
#